data_AF-A0A2H0PNN8-F1
#
_entry.id   AF-A0A2H0PNN8-F1
#
_cell.length_a   1.000
_cell.length_b   1.000
_cell.length_c   1.000
_cell.angle_alpha   90.00
_cell.angle_beta   90.00
_cell.angle_gamma   90.00
#
_symmetry.space_group_name_H-M   'P 1'
#
loop_
_entity.id
_entity.type
_entity.pdbx_description
1 polymer ?
#
loop_
_entity_poly.entity_id
_entity_poly.type
_entity_poly.pdbx_seq_one_letter_code
_entity_poly.pdbx_strand_id
1 'polypeptide(L)'
;MICFMSLSLAFSSFDTEARSRSCESFFSDILSIARQHQPESIGVKLSDKSMREVLVNNTEVGAILREAGGLSAQSYRLIKAFQERWGTFNIKVQDNGMVVAAAIDRSRGGYARAIWIRDLARIFEGLVALGRREEARRVALGMLEAMSSPEQLTRLYDHIRDPGLHFKSDAGTRSPYIRLDADDLGPVFLDLPDGPRVEELWNHKQNDALALSMLVTYRAFEESLLNIQDLKPAHWEYLVGLPIFFKRLCFWWMHDSGAWEEWEARRTSSIGLVTKVFELYGQAFENSDSKLQAELREFLDNLKIAETKLPDDLRDLANETWSQEAFRKLIDHGYEILFKQLPQGEAPVNYTEKDGQRFEDAALAHLFWYPLNRFEERDFLQIFSHLHKLVRPAGIPRYQHDIYMAGLYYFQLQASEEEVVREFVEPGLSLTRHQLWELYNPRQPHRLAEFFGENLEPQWAIADPVMAKAYFMMWKRFSKLEYRALAEWYLLRSWGMLTAQAPDTRGPLAVDGERLPTGVMPEAMIPILVKIPNSEERQRLYLPSKNTPLNWVSSELAIAQEALESLDDYHD
;
A
#
# COMPACT_ATOMS: atom_id res chain seq x y z
N MET A 1 -0.73 23.98 15.46
CA MET A 1 -0.49 23.28 16.73
C MET A 1 -1.73 22.54 17.28
N ILE A 2 -2.87 22.52 16.57
CA ILE A 2 -4.12 21.82 17.01
C ILE A 2 -4.38 20.49 16.24
N CYS A 3 -3.69 20.21 15.13
CA CYS A 3 -3.84 18.93 14.39
C CYS A 3 -3.22 17.70 15.07
N PHE A 4 -2.50 17.84 16.18
CA PHE A 4 -1.88 16.70 16.87
C PHE A 4 -2.85 15.88 17.72
N MET A 5 -3.99 16.44 18.14
CA MET A 5 -4.95 15.75 19.02
C MET A 5 -5.93 14.85 18.27
N SER A 6 -6.25 15.13 17.00
CA SER A 6 -7.32 14.43 16.28
C SER A 6 -6.92 13.06 15.72
N LEU A 7 -5.64 12.84 15.40
CA LEU A 7 -5.14 11.52 14.97
C LEU A 7 -4.89 10.57 16.16
N SER A 8 -4.62 11.11 17.36
CA SER A 8 -4.37 10.28 18.55
C SER A 8 -5.64 9.62 19.09
N LEU A 9 -6.83 10.22 18.89
CA LEU A 9 -8.10 9.72 19.40
C LEU A 9 -8.69 8.57 18.56
N ALA A 10 -8.42 8.52 17.26
CA ALA A 10 -8.94 7.45 16.37
C ALA A 10 -8.22 6.10 16.57
N PHE A 11 -6.94 6.11 16.99
CA PHE A 11 -6.20 4.88 17.30
C PHE A 11 -6.33 4.41 18.76
N SER A 12 -6.92 5.23 19.64
CA SER A 12 -7.07 4.87 21.06
C SER A 12 -8.30 4.03 21.38
N SER A 13 -9.32 3.96 20.51
CA SER A 13 -10.64 3.41 20.88
C SER A 13 -10.96 1.99 20.40
N PHE A 14 -10.04 1.27 19.76
CA PHE A 14 -10.29 -0.14 19.45
C PHE A 14 -9.75 -1.07 20.53
N ASP A 15 -10.70 -1.61 21.26
CA ASP A 15 -10.58 -2.71 22.21
C ASP A 15 -9.88 -3.89 21.51
N THR A 16 -8.78 -4.33 22.10
CA THR A 16 -8.22 -5.65 21.81
C THR A 16 -8.27 -6.42 23.10
N GLU A 17 -8.55 -7.72 23.04
CA GLU A 17 -8.41 -8.63 24.16
C GLU A 17 -6.99 -8.53 24.78
N ALA A 18 -6.00 -8.12 23.98
CA ALA A 18 -4.65 -7.77 24.43
C ALA A 18 -4.58 -6.58 25.42
N ARG A 19 -5.49 -5.61 25.35
CA ARG A 19 -5.52 -4.47 26.29
C ARG A 19 -6.16 -4.81 27.64
N SER A 20 -7.05 -5.79 27.67
CA SER A 20 -7.76 -6.25 28.88
C SER A 20 -7.03 -7.34 29.66
N ARG A 21 -6.10 -8.07 29.02
CA ARG A 21 -5.20 -9.02 29.69
C ARG A 21 -4.04 -8.28 30.38
N SER A 22 -3.53 -8.85 31.48
CA SER A 22 -2.27 -8.37 32.04
C SER A 22 -1.13 -8.64 31.06
N CYS A 23 -0.20 -7.70 30.95
CA CYS A 23 0.99 -7.80 30.11
C CYS A 23 1.73 -9.11 30.38
N GLU A 24 1.89 -9.49 31.65
CA GLU A 24 2.60 -10.71 32.04
C GLU A 24 2.00 -11.99 31.43
N SER A 25 0.68 -12.17 31.54
CA SER A 25 0.03 -13.39 31.00
C SER A 25 0.08 -13.43 29.47
N PHE A 26 -0.12 -12.28 28.84
CA PHE A 26 -0.17 -12.16 27.39
C PHE A 26 1.20 -12.40 26.76
N PHE A 27 2.24 -11.79 27.32
CA PHE A 27 3.60 -11.92 26.79
C PHE A 27 4.18 -13.32 27.03
N SER A 28 3.86 -13.98 28.14
CA SER A 28 4.27 -15.36 28.35
C SER A 28 3.76 -16.30 27.23
N ASP A 29 2.48 -16.15 26.87
CA ASP A 29 1.86 -16.94 25.79
C ASP A 29 2.48 -16.60 24.42
N ILE A 30 2.62 -15.32 24.10
CA ILE A 30 3.23 -14.90 22.82
C ILE A 30 4.67 -15.36 22.74
N LEU A 31 5.50 -15.15 23.76
CA LEU A 31 6.93 -15.46 23.70
C LEU A 31 7.17 -16.96 23.51
N SER A 32 6.37 -17.80 24.17
CA SER A 32 6.44 -19.25 24.03
C SER A 32 6.18 -19.68 22.58
N ILE A 33 5.11 -19.15 21.98
CA ILE A 33 4.70 -19.51 20.61
C ILE A 33 5.60 -18.84 19.57
N ALA A 34 5.94 -17.57 19.75
CA ALA A 34 6.82 -16.81 18.88
C ALA A 34 8.17 -17.51 18.74
N ARG A 35 8.78 -17.98 19.84
CA ARG A 35 10.05 -18.71 19.80
C ARG A 35 9.98 -20.02 19.00
N GLN A 36 8.82 -20.68 18.97
CA GLN A 36 8.60 -21.91 18.19
C GLN A 36 8.40 -21.65 16.69
N HIS A 37 7.97 -20.44 16.34
CA HIS A 37 7.60 -20.05 14.97
C HIS A 37 8.49 -18.95 14.40
N GLN A 38 9.76 -18.94 14.77
CA GLN A 38 10.70 -18.01 14.17
C GLN A 38 11.08 -18.42 12.75
N PRO A 39 11.15 -17.45 11.83
CA PRO A 39 11.61 -17.76 10.50
C PRO A 39 13.05 -18.26 10.48
N GLU A 40 13.33 -19.10 9.50
CA GLU A 40 14.64 -19.66 9.23
C GLU A 40 15.35 -18.90 8.10
N SER A 41 16.66 -18.72 8.21
CA SER A 41 17.48 -18.18 7.11
C SER A 41 17.89 -19.31 6.18
N ILE A 42 17.60 -19.16 4.89
CA ILE A 42 17.92 -20.12 3.84
C ILE A 42 18.79 -19.46 2.79
N GLY A 43 19.94 -20.09 2.49
CA GLY A 43 20.78 -19.70 1.36
C GLY A 43 20.17 -20.19 0.05
N VAL A 44 19.91 -19.26 -0.88
CA VAL A 44 19.38 -19.52 -2.21
C VAL A 44 20.36 -19.08 -3.28
N LYS A 45 20.44 -19.86 -4.37
CA LYS A 45 21.22 -19.53 -5.55
C LYS A 45 20.33 -18.80 -6.56
N LEU A 46 20.84 -17.71 -7.11
CA LEU A 46 20.14 -16.88 -8.10
C LEU A 46 20.65 -17.15 -9.52
N SER A 47 19.96 -16.60 -10.53
CA SER A 47 20.30 -16.74 -11.95
C SER A 47 21.69 -16.20 -12.32
N ASP A 48 22.18 -15.17 -11.62
CA ASP A 48 23.55 -14.66 -11.77
C ASP A 48 24.62 -15.52 -11.05
N LYS A 49 24.19 -16.65 -10.46
CA LYS A 49 24.99 -17.57 -9.64
C LYS A 49 25.43 -17.01 -8.29
N SER A 50 24.97 -15.82 -7.91
CA SER A 50 25.17 -15.31 -6.56
C SER A 50 24.36 -16.12 -5.55
N MET A 51 24.86 -16.17 -4.31
CA MET A 51 24.15 -16.74 -3.18
C MET A 51 23.59 -15.59 -2.34
N ARG A 52 22.32 -15.70 -1.95
CA ARG A 52 21.68 -14.75 -1.03
C ARG A 52 20.91 -15.47 0.05
N GLU A 53 20.71 -14.80 1.17
CA GLU A 53 19.85 -15.30 2.24
C GLU A 53 18.41 -14.82 2.04
N VAL A 54 17.47 -15.69 2.39
CA VAL A 54 16.04 -15.40 2.45
C VAL A 54 15.52 -15.90 3.79
N LEU A 55 14.80 -15.02 4.49
CA LEU A 55 14.16 -15.34 5.76
C LEU A 55 12.77 -15.95 5.47
N VAL A 56 12.51 -17.16 5.95
CA VAL A 56 11.31 -17.93 5.61
C VAL A 56 10.54 -18.34 6.87
N ASN A 57 9.31 -17.83 7.00
CA ASN A 57 8.42 -18.09 8.15
C ASN A 57 7.76 -19.46 8.09
N ASN A 58 7.47 -19.98 6.88
CA ASN A 58 6.74 -21.21 6.69
C ASN A 58 7.69 -22.39 6.41
N THR A 59 7.65 -23.42 7.27
CA THR A 59 8.55 -24.56 7.20
C THR A 59 8.41 -25.38 5.91
N GLU A 60 7.20 -25.49 5.35
CA GLU A 60 6.98 -26.19 4.08
C GLU A 60 7.56 -25.40 2.90
N VAL A 61 7.32 -24.08 2.86
CA VAL A 61 7.96 -23.18 1.90
C VAL A 61 9.48 -23.28 2.00
N GLY A 62 10.02 -23.26 3.22
CA GLY A 62 11.46 -23.39 3.47
C GLY A 62 12.04 -24.73 3.01
N ALA A 63 11.31 -25.84 3.21
CA ALA A 63 11.69 -27.15 2.68
C ALA A 63 11.75 -27.15 1.14
N ILE A 64 10.72 -26.61 0.47
CA ILE A 64 10.67 -26.49 -0.99
C ILE A 64 11.88 -25.70 -1.52
N LEU A 65 12.17 -24.55 -0.91
CA LEU A 65 13.27 -23.68 -1.36
C LEU A 65 14.65 -24.29 -1.12
N ARG A 66 14.85 -25.01 -0.01
CA ARG A 66 16.11 -25.73 0.26
C ARG A 66 16.36 -26.86 -0.72
N GLU A 67 15.34 -27.68 -0.98
CA GLU A 67 15.46 -28.82 -1.90
C GLU A 67 15.77 -28.36 -3.32
N ALA A 68 15.14 -27.27 -3.77
CA ALA A 68 15.38 -26.69 -5.09
C ALA A 68 16.66 -25.82 -5.17
N GLY A 69 17.21 -25.39 -4.03
CA GLY A 69 18.35 -24.47 -3.98
C GLY A 69 18.03 -23.04 -4.41
N GLY A 70 16.75 -22.63 -4.43
CA GLY A 70 16.29 -21.31 -4.88
C GLY A 70 15.07 -21.38 -5.79
N LEU A 71 14.94 -20.40 -6.70
CA LEU A 71 13.84 -20.36 -7.67
C LEU A 71 14.10 -21.33 -8.84
N SER A 72 13.13 -22.20 -9.12
CA SER A 72 13.11 -23.12 -10.24
C SER A 72 11.66 -23.39 -10.68
N ALA A 73 11.44 -23.99 -11.84
CA ALA A 73 10.09 -24.39 -12.27
C ALA A 73 9.43 -25.36 -11.26
N GLN A 74 10.22 -26.27 -10.67
CA GLN A 74 9.72 -27.19 -9.65
C GLN A 74 9.31 -26.47 -8.37
N SER A 75 10.18 -25.60 -7.83
CA SER A 75 9.84 -24.86 -6.60
C SER A 75 8.65 -23.94 -6.82
N TYR A 76 8.55 -23.30 -7.99
CA TYR A 76 7.41 -22.48 -8.37
C TYR A 76 6.09 -23.27 -8.35
N ARG A 77 6.03 -24.43 -9.03
CA ARG A 77 4.83 -25.29 -9.04
C ARG A 77 4.44 -25.77 -7.63
N LEU A 78 5.42 -26.16 -6.81
CA LEU A 78 5.16 -26.60 -5.43
C LEU A 78 4.65 -25.45 -4.54
N ILE A 79 5.19 -24.25 -4.69
CA ILE A 79 4.69 -23.06 -3.98
C ILE A 79 3.29 -22.67 -4.45
N LYS A 80 2.99 -22.75 -5.75
CA LYS A 80 1.64 -22.50 -6.29
C LYS A 80 0.62 -23.48 -5.70
N ALA A 81 0.96 -24.77 -5.66
CA ALA A 81 0.11 -25.80 -5.03
C ALA A 81 -0.07 -25.56 -3.51
N PHE A 82 0.97 -25.09 -2.81
CA PHE A 82 0.87 -24.65 -1.42
C PHE A 82 -0.12 -23.49 -1.27
N GLN A 83 0.00 -22.47 -2.12
CA GLN A 83 -0.82 -21.26 -2.07
C GLN A 83 -2.29 -21.55 -2.37
N GLU A 84 -2.56 -22.42 -3.34
CA GLU A 84 -3.92 -22.90 -3.67
C GLU A 84 -4.54 -23.64 -2.48
N ARG A 85 -3.79 -24.57 -1.87
CA ARG A 85 -4.26 -25.35 -0.72
C ARG A 85 -4.63 -24.46 0.47
N TRP A 86 -3.85 -23.42 0.73
CA TRP A 86 -4.05 -22.52 1.87
C TRP A 86 -4.90 -21.28 1.55
N GLY A 87 -5.32 -21.10 0.29
CA GLY A 87 -6.13 -19.96 -0.11
C GLY A 87 -5.41 -18.62 0.03
N THR A 88 -4.10 -18.55 -0.27
CA THR A 88 -3.29 -17.31 -0.22
C THR A 88 -3.95 -16.14 -0.96
N PHE A 89 -4.63 -16.46 -2.06
CA PHE A 89 -5.31 -15.50 -2.94
C PHE A 89 -6.83 -15.51 -2.81
N ASN A 90 -7.38 -15.94 -1.66
CA ASN A 90 -8.82 -15.94 -1.39
C ASN A 90 -9.36 -14.53 -1.09
N ILE A 91 -9.20 -13.62 -2.06
CA ILE A 91 -9.74 -12.26 -2.03
C ILE A 91 -11.25 -12.33 -2.26
N LYS A 92 -12.03 -11.81 -1.31
CA LYS A 92 -13.50 -11.79 -1.39
C LYS A 92 -13.99 -10.49 -2.04
N VAL A 93 -14.47 -10.58 -3.27
CA VAL A 93 -15.10 -9.46 -3.99
C VAL A 93 -16.60 -9.47 -3.74
N GLN A 94 -17.10 -8.38 -3.15
CA GLN A 94 -18.53 -8.19 -2.91
C GLN A 94 -19.29 -7.96 -4.22
N ASP A 95 -20.62 -8.08 -4.20
CA ASP A 95 -21.45 -7.94 -5.40
C ASP A 95 -21.38 -6.52 -6.00
N ASN A 96 -21.18 -5.51 -5.16
CA ASN A 96 -20.94 -4.12 -5.57
C ASN A 96 -19.48 -3.87 -6.04
N GLY A 97 -18.64 -4.90 -6.13
CA GLY A 97 -17.23 -4.79 -6.51
C GLY A 97 -16.29 -4.36 -5.39
N MET A 98 -16.78 -4.13 -4.17
CA MET A 98 -15.94 -3.69 -3.05
C MET A 98 -15.15 -4.82 -2.43
N VAL A 99 -13.94 -4.49 -1.98
CA VAL A 99 -13.04 -5.38 -1.24
C VAL A 99 -12.47 -4.60 -0.06
N VAL A 100 -12.69 -5.11 1.15
CA VAL A 100 -12.11 -4.54 2.37
C VAL A 100 -10.59 -4.70 2.38
N ALA A 101 -9.87 -3.79 3.05
CA ALA A 101 -8.40 -3.83 3.06
C ALA A 101 -7.84 -5.15 3.63
N ALA A 102 -8.38 -5.61 4.76
CA ALA A 102 -7.98 -6.87 5.39
C ALA A 102 -9.16 -7.83 5.54
N ALA A 103 -8.99 -9.09 5.14
CA ALA A 103 -10.03 -10.12 5.27
C ALA A 103 -10.02 -10.74 6.68
N ILE A 104 -10.24 -9.89 7.69
CA ILE A 104 -10.27 -10.24 9.11
C ILE A 104 -11.68 -10.00 9.69
N ASP A 105 -11.91 -10.44 10.92
CA ASP A 105 -13.20 -10.21 11.60
C ASP A 105 -13.50 -8.70 11.75
N ARG A 106 -14.75 -8.29 11.50
CA ARG A 106 -15.20 -6.88 11.55
C ARG A 106 -15.00 -6.23 12.92
N SER A 107 -14.87 -7.01 13.99
CA SER A 107 -14.53 -6.54 15.33
C SER A 107 -13.08 -6.06 15.47
N ARG A 108 -12.17 -6.45 14.55
CA ARG A 108 -10.72 -6.18 14.66
C ARG A 108 -10.29 -4.78 14.18
N GLY A 109 -11.23 -3.95 13.75
CA GLY A 109 -11.04 -2.53 13.48
C GLY A 109 -11.39 -2.09 12.05
N GLY A 110 -11.03 -0.84 11.73
CA GLY A 110 -11.43 -0.19 10.47
C GLY A 110 -11.01 -0.90 9.19
N TYR A 111 -9.90 -1.65 9.17
CA TYR A 111 -9.41 -2.37 7.97
C TYR A 111 -10.36 -3.49 7.51
N ALA A 112 -11.19 -4.01 8.43
CA ALA A 112 -12.17 -5.06 8.15
C ALA A 112 -13.50 -4.53 7.61
N ARG A 113 -13.69 -3.19 7.61
CA ARG A 113 -14.92 -2.51 7.17
C ARG A 113 -14.67 -1.53 6.03
N ALA A 114 -13.53 -0.87 6.01
CA ALA A 114 -13.22 0.16 5.05
C ALA A 114 -12.59 -0.39 3.78
N ILE A 115 -12.89 0.27 2.66
CA ILE A 115 -12.18 0.14 1.40
C ILE A 115 -11.28 1.33 1.20
N TRP A 116 -10.20 1.11 0.47
CA TRP A 116 -9.30 2.17 0.00
C TRP A 116 -9.21 2.10 -1.52
N ILE A 117 -9.33 3.25 -2.18
CA ILE A 117 -9.29 3.31 -3.64
C ILE A 117 -7.94 2.83 -4.18
N ARG A 118 -6.83 3.14 -3.48
CA ARG A 118 -5.50 2.61 -3.79
C ARG A 118 -5.49 1.08 -3.73
N ASP A 119 -5.96 0.50 -2.63
CA ASP A 119 -6.01 -0.95 -2.44
C ASP A 119 -6.88 -1.62 -3.50
N LEU A 120 -8.07 -1.09 -3.80
CA LEU A 120 -8.95 -1.58 -4.86
C LEU A 120 -8.24 -1.59 -6.21
N ALA A 121 -7.49 -0.53 -6.52
CA ALA A 121 -6.75 -0.45 -7.78
C ALA A 121 -5.66 -1.54 -7.89
N ARG A 122 -5.01 -1.89 -6.78
CA ARG A 122 -4.00 -2.96 -6.76
C ARG A 122 -4.64 -4.35 -6.73
N ILE A 123 -5.78 -4.49 -6.06
CA ILE A 123 -6.60 -5.70 -6.07
C ILE A 123 -7.13 -5.99 -7.47
N PHE A 124 -7.55 -4.98 -8.22
CA PHE A 124 -7.90 -5.12 -9.63
C PHE A 124 -6.77 -5.79 -10.43
N GLU A 125 -5.55 -5.26 -10.35
CA GLU A 125 -4.40 -5.83 -11.07
C GLU A 125 -4.06 -7.24 -10.57
N GLY A 126 -4.18 -7.51 -9.27
CA GLY A 126 -4.02 -8.85 -8.71
C GLY A 126 -5.06 -9.85 -9.25
N LEU A 127 -6.32 -9.45 -9.37
CA LEU A 127 -7.37 -10.29 -9.95
C LEU A 127 -7.15 -10.54 -11.44
N VAL A 128 -6.64 -9.57 -12.19
CA VAL A 128 -6.23 -9.76 -13.59
C VAL A 128 -5.11 -10.79 -13.67
N ALA A 129 -4.05 -10.64 -12.87
CA ALA A 129 -2.93 -11.57 -12.81
C ALA A 129 -3.35 -13.01 -12.43
N LEU A 130 -4.38 -13.15 -11.61
CA LEU A 130 -4.97 -14.46 -11.24
C LEU A 130 -5.94 -15.02 -12.27
N GLY A 131 -6.19 -14.32 -13.38
CA GLY A 131 -7.20 -14.70 -14.38
C GLY A 131 -8.65 -14.57 -13.90
N ARG A 132 -8.90 -13.93 -12.75
CA ARG A 132 -10.23 -13.70 -12.15
C ARG A 132 -10.94 -12.50 -12.80
N ARG A 133 -11.09 -12.55 -14.12
CA ARG A 133 -11.48 -11.43 -14.99
C ARG A 133 -12.84 -10.81 -14.66
N GLU A 134 -13.86 -11.61 -14.39
CA GLU A 134 -15.20 -11.09 -14.00
C GLU A 134 -15.16 -10.34 -12.67
N GLU A 135 -14.34 -10.79 -11.73
CA GLU A 135 -14.18 -10.12 -10.45
C GLU A 135 -13.36 -8.84 -10.58
N ALA A 136 -12.30 -8.84 -11.39
CA ALA A 136 -11.57 -7.63 -11.77
C ALA A 136 -12.51 -6.60 -12.41
N ARG A 137 -13.38 -7.03 -13.35
CA ARG A 137 -14.41 -6.17 -13.95
C ARG A 137 -15.33 -5.56 -12.89
N ARG A 138 -15.82 -6.36 -11.94
CA ARG A 138 -16.67 -5.86 -10.83
C ARG A 138 -15.93 -4.83 -9.97
N VAL A 139 -14.66 -5.06 -9.63
CA VAL A 139 -13.85 -4.10 -8.86
C VAL A 139 -13.68 -2.78 -9.60
N ALA A 140 -13.36 -2.82 -10.90
CA ALA A 140 -13.19 -1.61 -11.70
C ALA A 140 -14.50 -0.78 -11.77
N LEU A 141 -15.64 -1.43 -11.99
CA LEU A 141 -16.94 -0.74 -11.96
C LEU A 141 -17.30 -0.24 -10.57
N GLY A 142 -17.15 -1.07 -9.52
CA GLY A 142 -17.45 -0.65 -8.16
C GLY A 142 -16.65 0.58 -7.74
N MET A 143 -15.37 0.65 -8.13
CA MET A 143 -14.52 1.81 -7.88
C MET A 143 -15.00 3.06 -8.62
N LEU A 144 -15.42 2.93 -9.89
CA LEU A 144 -16.03 4.03 -10.63
C LEU A 144 -17.33 4.50 -9.98
N GLU A 145 -18.19 3.57 -9.54
CA GLU A 145 -19.44 3.87 -8.83
C GLU A 145 -19.18 4.65 -7.55
N ALA A 146 -18.20 4.20 -6.76
CA ALA A 146 -17.82 4.86 -5.52
C ALA A 146 -17.32 6.29 -5.78
N MET A 147 -16.43 6.47 -6.76
CA MET A 147 -15.82 7.78 -7.06
C MET A 147 -16.72 8.74 -7.82
N SER A 148 -17.79 8.25 -8.43
CA SER A 148 -18.77 9.05 -9.18
C SER A 148 -20.07 9.30 -8.43
N SER A 149 -20.12 8.99 -7.13
CA SER A 149 -21.29 9.33 -6.30
C SER A 149 -21.56 10.85 -6.34
N PRO A 150 -22.82 11.29 -6.18
CA PRO A 150 -23.15 12.72 -6.15
C PRO A 150 -22.31 13.53 -5.14
N GLU A 151 -22.01 12.95 -3.99
CA GLU A 151 -21.21 13.56 -2.94
C GLU A 151 -19.73 13.64 -3.34
N GLN A 152 -19.19 12.62 -4.04
CA GLN A 152 -17.83 12.68 -4.56
C GLN A 152 -17.68 13.71 -5.67
N LEU A 153 -18.63 13.76 -6.61
CA LEU A 153 -18.66 14.76 -7.67
C LEU A 153 -18.76 16.18 -7.10
N THR A 154 -19.57 16.37 -6.06
CA THR A 154 -19.66 17.67 -5.35
C THR A 154 -18.31 18.07 -4.77
N ARG A 155 -17.64 17.17 -4.02
CA ARG A 155 -16.29 17.44 -3.47
C ARG A 155 -15.27 17.77 -4.54
N LEU A 156 -15.30 17.04 -5.66
CA LEU A 156 -14.43 17.25 -6.81
C LEU A 156 -14.66 18.65 -7.42
N TYR A 157 -15.92 19.00 -7.68
CA TYR A 157 -16.30 20.27 -8.30
C TYR A 157 -15.99 21.47 -7.39
N ASP A 158 -16.18 21.34 -6.08
CA ASP A 158 -15.86 22.40 -5.12
C ASP A 158 -14.36 22.74 -5.16
N HIS A 159 -13.47 21.75 -5.24
CA HIS A 159 -12.03 21.97 -5.35
C HIS A 159 -11.61 22.51 -6.72
N ILE A 160 -12.32 22.14 -7.79
CA ILE A 160 -12.08 22.70 -9.13
C ILE A 160 -12.38 24.21 -9.14
N ARG A 161 -13.51 24.59 -8.53
CA ARG A 161 -13.99 25.98 -8.43
C ARG A 161 -13.12 26.80 -7.50
N ASP A 162 -12.82 26.28 -6.32
CA ASP A 162 -11.97 26.91 -5.31
C ASP A 162 -10.78 26.01 -4.92
N PRO A 163 -9.67 26.08 -5.67
CA PRO A 163 -8.41 25.44 -5.29
C PRO A 163 -7.92 25.80 -3.87
N GLY A 164 -8.36 26.95 -3.34
CA GLY A 164 -8.05 27.39 -1.98
C GLY A 164 -8.57 26.44 -0.90
N LEU A 165 -9.62 25.65 -1.19
CA LEU A 165 -10.15 24.63 -0.28
C LEU A 165 -9.12 23.57 0.10
N HIS A 166 -8.15 23.30 -0.79
CA HIS A 166 -7.09 22.31 -0.57
C HIS A 166 -6.06 22.74 0.48
N PHE A 167 -5.97 24.04 0.77
CA PHE A 167 -4.97 24.62 1.69
C PHE A 167 -5.54 24.97 3.06
N LYS A 168 -6.84 24.78 3.27
CA LYS A 168 -7.50 24.99 4.57
C LYS A 168 -7.18 23.82 5.53
N SER A 169 -7.27 24.06 6.84
CA SER A 169 -6.90 23.08 7.87
C SER A 169 -7.77 21.81 7.89
N ASP A 170 -8.97 21.88 7.33
CA ASP A 170 -9.94 20.79 7.20
C ASP A 170 -10.00 20.22 5.77
N ALA A 171 -9.04 20.57 4.91
CA ALA A 171 -9.02 20.10 3.52
C ALA A 171 -9.02 18.56 3.39
N GLY A 172 -8.40 17.87 4.35
CA GLY A 172 -8.37 16.40 4.43
C GLY A 172 -9.75 15.76 4.41
N THR A 173 -10.73 16.34 5.12
CA THR A 173 -12.10 15.79 5.22
C THR A 173 -13.06 16.35 4.17
N ARG A 174 -12.60 17.29 3.33
CA ARG A 174 -13.41 17.83 2.22
C ARG A 174 -12.97 17.33 0.85
N SER A 175 -11.75 16.84 0.73
CA SER A 175 -11.25 16.23 -0.51
C SER A 175 -12.10 15.03 -0.90
N PRO A 176 -12.18 14.66 -2.20
CA PRO A 176 -12.84 13.41 -2.61
C PRO A 176 -12.35 12.24 -1.74
N TYR A 177 -13.28 11.45 -1.20
CA TYR A 177 -12.93 10.40 -0.26
C TYR A 177 -12.25 9.24 -0.99
N ILE A 178 -11.06 8.93 -0.53
CA ILE A 178 -10.25 7.78 -0.98
C ILE A 178 -10.42 6.54 -0.10
N ARG A 179 -11.16 6.70 1.01
CA ARG A 179 -11.44 5.69 2.01
C ARG A 179 -12.91 5.78 2.37
N LEU A 180 -13.60 4.67 2.23
CA LEU A 180 -15.06 4.60 2.32
C LEU A 180 -15.46 3.36 3.12
N ASP A 181 -16.64 3.37 3.71
CA ASP A 181 -17.23 2.15 4.26
C ASP A 181 -17.62 1.20 3.11
N ALA A 182 -17.29 -0.09 3.23
CA ALA A 182 -17.54 -1.06 2.17
C ALA A 182 -19.03 -1.33 1.92
N ASP A 183 -19.88 -1.09 2.93
CA ASP A 183 -21.30 -1.44 2.87
C ASP A 183 -22.12 -0.33 2.20
N ASP A 184 -21.83 0.93 2.49
CA ASP A 184 -22.63 2.08 2.02
C ASP A 184 -21.87 3.11 1.17
N LEU A 185 -20.55 2.93 0.98
CA LEU A 185 -19.66 3.83 0.25
C LEU A 185 -19.64 5.26 0.81
N GLY A 186 -20.04 5.43 2.07
CA GLY A 186 -20.03 6.68 2.83
C GLY A 186 -18.78 6.83 3.70
N PRO A 187 -18.79 7.82 4.61
CA PRO A 187 -17.76 7.96 5.62
C PRO A 187 -17.66 6.72 6.50
N VAL A 188 -16.45 6.37 6.92
CA VAL A 188 -16.26 5.31 7.92
C VAL A 188 -16.59 5.89 9.29
N PHE A 189 -17.41 5.17 10.04
CA PHE A 189 -17.75 5.57 11.40
C PHE A 189 -17.21 4.58 12.43
N LEU A 190 -16.77 5.13 13.56
CA LEU A 190 -16.30 4.40 14.72
C LEU A 190 -17.43 4.21 15.72
N ASP A 191 -17.56 2.99 16.23
CA ASP A 191 -18.42 2.65 17.36
C ASP A 191 -17.63 2.91 18.65
N LEU A 192 -18.04 3.90 19.45
CA LEU A 192 -17.41 4.17 20.74
C LEU A 192 -17.98 3.23 21.82
N PRO A 193 -17.15 2.60 22.69
CA PRO A 193 -17.64 1.86 23.84
C PRO A 193 -18.47 2.80 24.71
N ASP A 194 -19.79 2.58 24.74
CA ASP A 194 -20.78 3.39 25.45
C ASP A 194 -21.06 4.82 24.90
N GLY A 195 -20.69 5.10 23.64
CA GLY A 195 -20.87 6.42 23.02
C GLY A 195 -21.63 6.42 21.69
N PRO A 196 -21.93 7.61 21.13
CA PRO A 196 -22.51 7.71 19.79
C PRO A 196 -21.49 7.25 18.74
N ARG A 197 -22.02 6.72 17.62
CA ARG A 197 -21.23 6.44 16.42
C ARG A 197 -20.70 7.77 15.84
N VAL A 198 -19.39 7.91 15.68
CA VAL A 198 -18.74 9.15 15.21
C VAL A 198 -18.01 8.92 13.89
N GLU A 199 -18.10 9.88 12.97
CA GLU A 199 -17.32 9.83 11.71
C GLU A 199 -15.83 9.86 12.05
N GLU A 200 -15.08 8.92 11.48
CA GLU A 200 -13.63 8.89 11.61
C GLU A 200 -13.02 10.02 10.77
N LEU A 201 -12.29 10.92 11.42
CA LEU A 201 -11.56 11.96 10.71
C LEU A 201 -10.41 11.32 9.93
N TRP A 202 -10.40 11.52 8.62
CA TRP A 202 -9.39 10.97 7.72
C TRP A 202 -8.80 12.03 6.80
N ASN A 203 -7.53 11.84 6.41
CA ASN A 203 -6.90 12.72 5.43
C ASN A 203 -7.04 12.14 4.03
N HIS A 204 -8.12 12.55 3.33
CA HIS A 204 -8.42 12.09 1.98
C HIS A 204 -7.63 12.80 0.87
N LYS A 205 -6.70 13.70 1.20
CA LYS A 205 -5.82 14.34 0.21
C LYS A 205 -4.78 13.34 -0.29
N GLN A 206 -5.15 12.40 -1.16
CA GLN A 206 -4.27 11.35 -1.69
C GLN A 206 -4.38 11.31 -3.20
N ASN A 207 -3.48 12.01 -3.89
CA ASN A 207 -3.52 12.09 -5.34
C ASN A 207 -3.07 10.79 -6.00
N ASP A 208 -2.25 9.99 -5.32
CA ASP A 208 -1.90 8.64 -5.75
C ASP A 208 -3.15 7.76 -5.90
N ALA A 209 -4.04 7.76 -4.91
CA ALA A 209 -5.28 6.99 -4.94
C ALA A 209 -6.24 7.49 -6.04
N LEU A 210 -6.38 8.81 -6.20
CA LEU A 210 -7.18 9.40 -7.28
C LEU A 210 -6.58 9.12 -8.67
N ALA A 211 -5.25 9.14 -8.82
CA ALA A 211 -4.61 8.79 -10.08
C ALA A 211 -4.83 7.31 -10.41
N LEU A 212 -4.70 6.43 -9.41
CA LEU A 212 -4.89 4.99 -9.58
C LEU A 212 -6.30 4.62 -10.04
N SER A 213 -7.34 5.34 -9.62
CA SER A 213 -8.70 5.07 -10.10
C SER A 213 -8.84 5.29 -11.61
N MET A 214 -8.20 6.34 -12.16
CA MET A 214 -8.13 6.57 -13.61
C MET A 214 -7.22 5.56 -14.30
N LEU A 215 -6.05 5.25 -13.74
CA LEU A 215 -5.11 4.29 -14.33
C LEU A 215 -5.74 2.90 -14.44
N VAL A 216 -6.47 2.45 -13.42
CA VAL A 216 -7.20 1.18 -13.46
C VAL A 216 -8.38 1.23 -14.42
N THR A 217 -9.08 2.36 -14.53
CA THR A 217 -10.10 2.51 -15.56
C THR A 217 -9.49 2.31 -16.94
N TYR A 218 -8.37 2.98 -17.24
CA TYR A 218 -7.62 2.78 -18.49
C TYR A 218 -7.24 1.31 -18.69
N ARG A 219 -6.68 0.65 -17.67
CA ARG A 219 -6.29 -0.77 -17.73
C ARG A 219 -7.48 -1.68 -17.97
N ALA A 220 -8.63 -1.43 -17.34
CA ALA A 220 -9.82 -2.23 -17.53
C ALA A 220 -10.35 -2.16 -18.97
N PHE A 221 -10.20 -1.02 -19.65
CA PHE A 221 -10.47 -0.92 -21.09
C PHE A 221 -9.41 -1.63 -21.94
N GLU A 222 -8.13 -1.45 -21.62
CA GLU A 222 -7.02 -2.12 -22.34
C GLU A 222 -7.15 -3.64 -22.27
N GLU A 223 -7.51 -4.17 -21.10
CA GLU A 223 -7.79 -5.58 -20.86
C GLU A 223 -9.13 -6.04 -21.44
N SER A 224 -9.92 -5.16 -22.08
CA SER A 224 -11.27 -5.46 -22.57
C SER A 224 -12.22 -6.01 -21.49
N LEU A 225 -12.03 -5.61 -20.23
CA LEU A 225 -12.92 -5.91 -19.11
C LEU A 225 -14.08 -4.92 -19.05
N LEU A 226 -13.85 -3.68 -19.48
CA LEU A 226 -14.86 -2.65 -19.65
C LEU A 226 -14.96 -2.21 -21.12
N ASN A 227 -16.13 -1.70 -21.46
CA ASN A 227 -16.41 -1.00 -22.71
C ASN A 227 -17.21 0.27 -22.43
N ILE A 228 -17.31 1.15 -23.43
CA ILE A 228 -17.97 2.45 -23.28
C ILE A 228 -19.43 2.33 -22.81
N GLN A 229 -20.13 1.25 -23.15
CA GLN A 229 -21.52 1.02 -22.75
C GLN A 229 -21.67 0.65 -21.27
N ASP A 230 -20.59 0.25 -20.59
CA ASP A 230 -20.59 0.01 -19.15
C ASP A 230 -20.61 1.33 -18.35
N LEU A 231 -20.26 2.46 -18.96
CA LEU A 231 -20.12 3.75 -18.28
C LEU A 231 -21.45 4.51 -18.19
N LYS A 232 -21.81 4.93 -16.97
CA LYS A 232 -22.96 5.81 -16.69
C LYS A 232 -22.56 7.27 -16.83
N PRO A 233 -23.51 8.21 -17.01
CA PRO A 233 -23.24 9.64 -17.06
C PRO A 233 -22.36 10.17 -15.91
N ALA A 234 -22.57 9.69 -14.69
CA ALA A 234 -21.76 10.09 -13.54
C ALA A 234 -20.29 9.63 -13.62
N HIS A 235 -20.03 8.48 -14.25
CA HIS A 235 -18.66 7.96 -14.41
C HIS A 235 -17.88 8.88 -15.35
N TRP A 236 -18.55 9.31 -16.41
CA TRP A 236 -18.02 10.29 -17.35
C TRP A 236 -17.71 11.63 -16.69
N GLU A 237 -18.63 12.14 -15.88
CA GLU A 237 -18.44 13.35 -15.10
C GLU A 237 -17.19 13.27 -14.22
N TYR A 238 -17.02 12.15 -13.51
CA TYR A 238 -15.83 11.91 -12.69
C TYR A 238 -14.55 11.86 -13.52
N LEU A 239 -14.54 11.04 -14.59
CA LEU A 239 -13.38 10.84 -15.45
C LEU A 239 -12.93 12.14 -16.13
N VAL A 240 -13.86 13.04 -16.46
CA VAL A 240 -13.54 14.38 -16.99
C VAL A 240 -13.10 15.35 -15.92
N GLY A 241 -13.80 15.36 -14.80
CA GLY A 241 -13.56 16.28 -13.70
C GLY A 241 -12.18 16.06 -13.08
N LEU A 242 -11.70 14.83 -13.00
CA LEU A 242 -10.47 14.53 -12.28
C LEU A 242 -9.20 15.13 -12.93
N PRO A 243 -8.99 15.09 -14.26
CA PRO A 243 -7.91 15.85 -14.90
C PRO A 243 -8.01 17.36 -14.69
N ILE A 244 -9.23 17.92 -14.67
CA ILE A 244 -9.46 19.34 -14.37
C ILE A 244 -9.01 19.63 -12.93
N PHE A 245 -9.38 18.77 -11.97
CA PHE A 245 -8.97 18.87 -10.58
C PHE A 245 -7.44 18.87 -10.44
N PHE A 246 -6.74 17.91 -11.06
CA PHE A 246 -5.26 17.87 -11.01
C PHE A 246 -4.60 19.10 -11.62
N LYS A 247 -5.12 19.62 -12.74
CA LYS A 247 -4.64 20.85 -13.36
C LYS A 247 -4.87 22.06 -12.45
N ARG A 248 -6.09 22.22 -11.92
CA ARG A 248 -6.49 23.37 -11.10
C ARG A 248 -5.71 23.46 -9.80
N LEU A 249 -5.42 22.31 -9.19
CA LEU A 249 -4.61 22.23 -7.97
C LEU A 249 -3.11 22.25 -8.23
N CYS A 250 -2.68 22.30 -9.51
CA CYS A 250 -1.29 22.19 -9.90
C CYS A 250 -0.65 20.98 -9.23
N PHE A 251 -1.07 19.76 -9.58
CA PHE A 251 -0.69 18.52 -8.88
C PHE A 251 0.82 18.38 -8.59
N TRP A 252 1.69 18.99 -9.40
CA TRP A 252 3.14 19.03 -9.24
C TRP A 252 3.66 19.96 -8.11
N TRP A 253 2.80 20.78 -7.52
CA TRP A 253 3.06 21.63 -6.35
C TRP A 253 2.19 21.27 -5.13
N MET A 254 1.28 20.33 -5.29
CA MET A 254 0.24 20.03 -4.31
C MET A 254 0.81 19.17 -3.17
N HIS A 255 0.47 19.55 -1.93
CA HIS A 255 0.73 18.70 -0.77
C HIS A 255 -0.43 17.72 -0.58
N ASP A 256 -0.09 16.47 -0.33
CA ASP A 256 -1.01 15.36 -0.13
C ASP A 256 -0.47 14.45 0.98
N SER A 257 -1.32 13.62 1.59
CA SER A 257 -0.93 12.72 2.69
C SER A 257 -0.12 11.50 2.23
N GLY A 258 0.13 11.37 0.92
CA GLY A 258 0.83 10.27 0.29
C GLY A 258 0.19 8.90 0.52
N ALA A 259 0.89 7.86 0.08
CA ALA A 259 0.40 6.49 0.17
C ALA A 259 0.26 5.96 1.60
N TRP A 260 0.91 6.64 2.56
CA TRP A 260 0.93 6.25 3.97
C TRP A 260 -0.04 7.04 4.85
N GLU A 261 -0.80 7.96 4.24
CA GLU A 261 -1.94 8.65 4.88
C GLU A 261 -1.53 9.48 6.10
N GLU A 262 -0.34 10.08 6.00
CA GLU A 262 0.34 10.76 7.08
C GLU A 262 0.48 12.26 6.77
N TRP A 263 1.55 12.88 7.28
CA TRP A 263 1.80 14.30 7.11
C TRP A 263 1.85 14.69 5.64
N GLU A 264 1.14 15.77 5.34
CA GLU A 264 1.01 16.28 3.99
C GLU A 264 2.33 16.86 3.49
N ALA A 265 2.78 16.38 2.34
CA ALA A 265 3.90 16.97 1.64
C ALA A 265 3.74 16.76 0.14
N ARG A 266 4.62 17.37 -0.64
CA ARG A 266 4.71 17.10 -2.07
C ARG A 266 5.46 15.78 -2.31
N ARG A 267 4.70 14.71 -2.59
CA ARG A 267 5.20 13.34 -2.76
C ARG A 267 5.55 13.01 -4.21
N THR A 268 6.73 12.42 -4.40
CA THR A 268 7.30 12.05 -5.71
C THR A 268 6.47 10.94 -6.35
N SER A 269 6.09 9.93 -5.58
CA SER A 269 5.20 8.84 -6.01
C SER A 269 3.84 9.35 -6.50
N SER A 270 3.17 10.20 -5.73
CA SER A 270 1.89 10.82 -6.12
C SER A 270 2.00 11.60 -7.44
N ILE A 271 3.03 12.47 -7.56
CA ILE A 271 3.27 13.24 -8.79
C ILE A 271 3.49 12.30 -9.98
N GLY A 272 4.25 11.23 -9.79
CA GLY A 272 4.53 10.28 -10.85
C GLY A 272 3.29 9.57 -11.36
N LEU A 273 2.41 9.12 -10.47
CA LEU A 273 1.15 8.48 -10.85
C LEU A 273 0.20 9.45 -11.57
N VAL A 274 0.07 10.70 -11.10
CA VAL A 274 -0.73 11.71 -11.79
C VAL A 274 -0.12 12.06 -13.16
N THR A 275 1.21 12.20 -13.25
CA THR A 275 1.91 12.41 -14.53
C THR A 275 1.60 11.27 -15.50
N LYS A 276 1.58 10.04 -15.00
CA LYS A 276 1.27 8.85 -15.81
C LYS A 276 -0.16 8.83 -16.33
N VAL A 277 -1.14 9.32 -15.56
CA VAL A 277 -2.52 9.53 -16.05
C VAL A 277 -2.50 10.39 -17.31
N PHE A 278 -1.81 11.54 -17.26
CA PHE A 278 -1.73 12.43 -18.42
C PHE A 278 -0.97 11.80 -19.59
N GLU A 279 0.06 10.97 -19.36
CA GLU A 279 0.71 10.23 -20.45
C GLU A 279 -0.26 9.29 -21.18
N LEU A 280 -0.95 8.42 -20.43
CA LEU A 280 -1.81 7.38 -21.03
C LEU A 280 -3.04 7.96 -21.71
N TYR A 281 -3.71 8.91 -21.05
CA TYR A 281 -4.86 9.59 -21.64
C TYR A 281 -4.44 10.61 -22.71
N GLY A 282 -3.21 11.13 -22.66
CA GLY A 282 -2.66 12.03 -23.67
C GLY A 282 -2.41 11.35 -25.02
N GLN A 283 -2.06 10.06 -25.00
CA GLN A 283 -1.95 9.24 -26.20
C GLN A 283 -3.27 9.14 -26.99
N ALA A 284 -4.42 9.50 -26.38
CA ALA A 284 -5.71 9.63 -27.08
C ALA A 284 -5.68 10.62 -28.22
N PHE A 285 -4.92 11.68 -28.05
CA PHE A 285 -4.84 12.77 -29.01
C PHE A 285 -3.91 12.44 -30.19
N GLU A 286 -3.09 11.39 -30.09
CA GLU A 286 -1.99 11.13 -31.03
C GLU A 286 -2.36 10.26 -32.24
N ASN A 287 -3.66 10.11 -32.57
CA ASN A 287 -4.14 9.28 -33.69
C ASN A 287 -3.56 7.86 -33.66
N SER A 288 -3.99 7.04 -32.71
CA SER A 288 -3.71 5.60 -32.70
C SER A 288 -4.95 4.77 -33.03
N ASP A 289 -4.76 3.59 -33.64
CA ASP A 289 -5.79 2.59 -33.95
C ASP A 289 -6.37 1.90 -32.70
N SER A 290 -6.15 2.46 -31.52
CA SER A 290 -6.65 1.91 -30.26
C SER A 290 -8.15 2.17 -30.12
N LYS A 291 -8.91 1.10 -29.87
CA LYS A 291 -10.35 1.14 -29.58
C LYS A 291 -10.67 2.11 -28.43
N LEU A 292 -9.87 2.11 -27.37
CA LEU A 292 -10.00 3.01 -26.23
C LEU A 292 -9.83 4.48 -26.64
N GLN A 293 -8.89 4.78 -27.55
CA GLN A 293 -8.68 6.15 -28.01
C GLN A 293 -9.76 6.64 -28.99
N ALA A 294 -10.43 5.73 -29.68
CA ALA A 294 -11.64 6.04 -30.43
C ALA A 294 -12.80 6.34 -29.48
N GLU A 295 -13.01 5.51 -28.45
CA GLU A 295 -14.04 5.69 -27.42
C GLU A 295 -13.86 7.00 -26.61
N LEU A 296 -12.63 7.31 -26.20
CA LEU A 296 -12.31 8.58 -25.52
C LEU A 296 -12.51 9.80 -26.43
N ARG A 297 -12.29 9.66 -27.75
CA ARG A 297 -12.55 10.75 -28.70
C ARG A 297 -14.02 10.95 -28.98
N GLU A 298 -14.77 9.87 -29.19
CA GLU A 298 -16.23 9.91 -29.28
C GLU A 298 -16.82 10.56 -28.02
N PHE A 299 -16.27 10.26 -26.86
CA PHE A 299 -16.61 10.91 -25.61
C PHE A 299 -16.31 12.42 -25.57
N LEU A 300 -15.10 12.85 -25.95
CA LEU A 300 -14.73 14.26 -26.03
C LEU A 300 -15.58 15.04 -27.05
N ASP A 301 -16.02 14.39 -28.12
CA ASP A 301 -16.92 15.00 -29.09
C ASP A 301 -18.37 15.07 -28.57
N ASN A 302 -18.81 14.08 -27.77
CA ASN A 302 -20.11 14.11 -27.08
C ASN A 302 -20.17 15.11 -25.91
N LEU A 303 -19.04 15.39 -25.25
CA LEU A 303 -18.91 16.49 -24.29
C LEU A 303 -19.31 17.85 -24.91
N LYS A 304 -19.05 18.03 -26.21
CA LYS A 304 -19.42 19.25 -26.95
C LYS A 304 -20.90 19.29 -27.34
N ILE A 305 -21.62 18.16 -27.31
CA ILE A 305 -22.96 17.99 -27.93
C ILE A 305 -24.11 17.90 -26.91
N ALA A 306 -23.86 17.94 -25.60
CA ALA A 306 -24.86 18.10 -24.53
C ALA A 306 -25.61 16.84 -24.04
N GLU A 307 -24.87 15.82 -23.60
CA GLU A 307 -25.44 14.76 -22.73
C GLU A 307 -24.65 14.48 -21.44
N THR A 308 -23.49 15.14 -21.23
CA THR A 308 -22.83 15.13 -19.91
C THR A 308 -23.50 16.16 -19.01
N LYS A 309 -23.90 15.76 -17.80
CA LYS A 309 -24.46 16.67 -16.79
C LYS A 309 -23.39 17.52 -16.09
N LEU A 310 -22.21 17.68 -16.72
CA LEU A 310 -21.20 18.61 -16.24
C LEU A 310 -21.82 20.01 -16.10
N PRO A 311 -21.69 20.63 -14.92
CA PRO A 311 -22.11 22.02 -14.72
C PRO A 311 -21.51 22.95 -15.77
N ASP A 312 -22.29 23.92 -16.24
CA ASP A 312 -21.89 24.81 -17.34
C ASP A 312 -20.55 25.52 -17.05
N ASP A 313 -20.31 25.91 -15.79
CA ASP A 313 -19.08 26.56 -15.35
C ASP A 313 -17.83 25.67 -15.44
N LEU A 314 -18.00 24.35 -15.51
CA LEU A 314 -16.90 23.40 -15.65
C LEU A 314 -16.63 22.98 -17.10
N ARG A 315 -17.56 23.23 -18.03
CA ARG A 315 -17.42 22.83 -19.45
C ARG A 315 -16.27 23.56 -20.14
N ASP A 316 -16.09 24.84 -19.86
CA ASP A 316 -14.98 25.62 -20.40
C ASP A 316 -13.63 25.12 -19.89
N LEU A 317 -13.56 24.79 -18.59
CA LEU A 317 -12.37 24.19 -17.98
C LEU A 317 -12.08 22.79 -18.55
N ALA A 318 -13.12 22.01 -18.85
CA ALA A 318 -12.98 20.72 -19.50
C ALA A 318 -12.36 20.88 -20.89
N ASN A 319 -12.89 21.78 -21.72
CA ASN A 319 -12.36 22.07 -23.07
C ASN A 319 -10.90 22.56 -23.02
N GLU A 320 -10.55 23.41 -22.05
CA GLU A 320 -9.18 23.90 -21.87
C GLU A 320 -8.21 22.80 -21.41
N THR A 321 -8.69 21.88 -20.57
CA THR A 321 -7.87 20.81 -19.98
C THR A 321 -7.68 19.65 -20.95
N TRP A 322 -8.75 19.21 -21.60
CA TRP A 322 -8.77 18.08 -22.53
C TRP A 322 -8.32 18.46 -23.94
N SER A 323 -7.08 18.96 -24.03
CA SER A 323 -6.41 19.21 -25.29
C SER A 323 -5.00 18.62 -25.28
N GLN A 324 -4.51 18.25 -26.46
CA GLN A 324 -3.14 17.74 -26.63
C GLN A 324 -2.10 18.72 -26.06
N GLU A 325 -2.28 20.01 -26.29
CA GLU A 325 -1.36 21.04 -25.79
C GLU A 325 -1.37 21.11 -24.26
N ALA A 326 -2.55 21.09 -23.63
CA ALA A 326 -2.67 21.13 -22.18
C ALA A 326 -2.06 19.88 -21.53
N PHE A 327 -2.35 18.69 -22.06
CA PHE A 327 -1.79 17.43 -21.57
C PHE A 327 -0.27 17.44 -21.68
N ARG A 328 0.29 17.87 -22.82
CA ARG A 328 1.74 18.00 -22.98
C ARG A 328 2.37 18.91 -21.91
N LYS A 329 1.77 20.08 -21.64
CA LYS A 329 2.23 21.00 -20.59
C LYS A 329 2.16 20.36 -19.19
N LEU A 330 1.08 19.63 -18.88
CA LEU A 330 0.90 18.95 -17.60
C LEU A 330 1.93 17.83 -17.40
N ILE A 331 2.21 17.07 -18.46
CA ILE A 331 3.27 16.06 -18.48
C ILE A 331 4.64 16.73 -18.26
N ASP A 332 4.93 17.82 -18.97
CA ASP A 332 6.20 18.55 -18.85
C ASP A 332 6.41 19.09 -17.42
N HIS A 333 5.38 19.66 -16.79
CA HIS A 333 5.45 20.09 -15.39
C HIS A 333 5.66 18.92 -14.42
N GLY A 334 4.98 17.79 -14.63
CA GLY A 334 5.19 16.57 -13.86
C GLY A 334 6.66 16.13 -13.91
N TYR A 335 7.22 15.97 -15.11
CA TYR A 335 8.61 15.57 -15.28
C TYR A 335 9.62 16.59 -14.76
N GLU A 336 9.37 17.88 -14.94
CA GLU A 336 10.22 18.93 -14.40
C GLU A 336 10.41 18.76 -12.88
N ILE A 337 9.32 18.47 -12.17
CA ILE A 337 9.38 18.27 -10.72
C ILE A 337 9.94 16.90 -10.35
N LEU A 338 9.54 15.82 -11.05
CA LEU A 338 10.04 14.48 -10.81
C LEU A 338 11.57 14.42 -10.92
N PHE A 339 12.16 14.95 -11.99
CA PHE A 339 13.61 14.92 -12.16
C PHE A 339 14.36 15.76 -11.12
N LYS A 340 13.73 16.79 -10.55
CA LYS A 340 14.32 17.56 -9.44
C LYS A 340 14.17 16.85 -8.10
N GLN A 341 13.06 16.12 -7.87
CA GLN A 341 12.79 15.43 -6.61
C GLN A 341 13.42 14.05 -6.52
N LEU A 342 13.63 13.35 -7.62
CA LEU A 342 14.13 11.98 -7.62
C LEU A 342 15.45 11.79 -6.85
N PRO A 343 16.44 12.71 -6.91
CA PRO A 343 17.61 12.67 -6.03
C PRO A 343 17.32 12.76 -4.53
N GLN A 344 16.19 13.36 -4.17
CA GLN A 344 15.71 13.54 -2.80
C GLN A 344 14.68 12.48 -2.38
N GLY A 345 14.38 11.50 -3.24
CA GLY A 345 13.38 10.46 -2.98
C GLY A 345 11.98 11.04 -2.77
N GLU A 346 11.34 10.82 -1.61
CA GLU A 346 10.02 11.39 -1.28
C GLU A 346 10.08 12.78 -0.60
N ALA A 347 11.28 13.34 -0.43
CA ALA A 347 11.44 14.68 0.14
C ALA A 347 11.25 15.78 -0.95
N PRO A 348 10.58 16.91 -0.63
CA PRO A 348 10.42 18.01 -1.57
C PRO A 348 11.73 18.75 -1.84
N VAL A 349 11.98 19.19 -3.08
CA VAL A 349 13.20 19.96 -3.48
C VAL A 349 13.45 21.22 -2.63
N ASN A 350 12.38 21.86 -2.14
CA ASN A 350 12.44 23.09 -1.33
C ASN A 350 11.77 22.85 0.03
N TYR A 351 12.12 21.75 0.70
CA TYR A 351 11.47 21.37 1.95
C TYR A 351 11.80 22.34 3.09
N THR A 352 10.83 22.51 3.97
CA THR A 352 10.98 23.08 5.30
C THR A 352 10.95 21.96 6.34
N GLU A 353 11.36 22.21 7.58
CA GLU A 353 11.23 21.22 8.67
C GLU A 353 9.78 20.72 8.87
N LYS A 354 8.79 21.48 8.42
CA LYS A 354 7.36 21.15 8.54
C LYS A 354 6.89 20.08 7.55
N ASP A 355 7.62 19.83 6.46
CA ASP A 355 7.17 18.95 5.37
C ASP A 355 7.47 17.47 5.64
N GLY A 356 8.16 17.15 6.74
CA GLY A 356 8.56 15.78 7.10
C GLY A 356 9.54 15.17 6.09
N GLN A 357 10.83 15.16 6.43
CA GLN A 357 11.88 14.65 5.55
C GLN A 357 11.76 13.12 5.39
N ARG A 358 11.48 12.65 4.18
CA ARG A 358 11.47 11.23 3.81
C ARG A 358 12.27 11.04 2.53
N PHE A 359 13.58 10.95 2.67
CA PHE A 359 14.44 10.68 1.51
C PHE A 359 14.24 9.24 1.07
N GLU A 360 14.45 8.30 1.99
CA GLU A 360 14.16 6.89 1.77
C GLU A 360 12.71 6.57 2.16
N ASP A 361 11.88 6.28 1.16
CA ASP A 361 10.49 5.87 1.36
C ASP A 361 10.08 4.81 0.33
N ALA A 362 9.46 3.73 0.81
CA ALA A 362 9.00 2.61 0.02
C ALA A 362 7.89 2.99 -0.98
N ALA A 363 7.20 4.11 -0.76
CA ALA A 363 6.22 4.65 -1.72
C ALA A 363 6.84 4.96 -3.09
N LEU A 364 8.16 5.20 -3.17
CA LEU A 364 8.83 5.35 -4.47
C LEU A 364 8.67 4.12 -5.36
N ALA A 365 8.48 2.93 -4.78
CA ALA A 365 8.24 1.70 -5.53
C ALA A 365 6.95 1.76 -6.35
N HIS A 366 6.00 2.64 -5.99
CA HIS A 366 4.73 2.80 -6.71
C HIS A 366 4.93 3.35 -8.14
N LEU A 367 6.07 4.00 -8.42
CA LEU A 367 6.45 4.43 -9.76
C LEU A 367 6.70 3.25 -10.73
N PHE A 368 6.82 2.02 -10.22
CA PHE A 368 6.91 0.80 -11.02
C PHE A 368 5.56 0.13 -11.29
N TRP A 369 4.48 0.55 -10.64
CA TRP A 369 3.14 0.05 -10.98
C TRP A 369 2.78 0.43 -12.41
N TYR A 370 3.01 1.70 -12.74
CA TYR A 370 2.81 2.29 -14.06
C TYR A 370 4.03 3.12 -14.46
N PRO A 371 5.05 2.49 -15.07
CA PRO A 371 6.32 3.14 -15.38
C PRO A 371 6.17 4.34 -16.30
N LEU A 372 6.85 5.43 -15.95
CA LEU A 372 6.86 6.69 -16.71
C LEU A 372 7.66 6.57 -18.01
N ASN A 373 7.12 7.10 -19.11
CA ASN A 373 7.69 6.89 -20.46
C ASN A 373 9.06 7.57 -20.65
N ARG A 374 9.30 8.72 -20.03
CA ARG A 374 10.58 9.47 -20.14
C ARG A 374 11.62 9.02 -19.13
N PHE A 375 11.31 8.07 -18.25
CA PHE A 375 12.33 7.48 -17.37
C PHE A 375 13.27 6.58 -18.17
N GLU A 376 14.55 6.82 -17.98
CA GLU A 376 15.66 6.01 -18.46
C GLU A 376 16.14 5.07 -17.34
N GLU A 377 17.06 4.17 -17.68
CA GLU A 377 17.64 3.23 -16.72
C GLU A 377 18.19 3.93 -15.46
N ARG A 378 18.87 5.06 -15.64
CA ARG A 378 19.44 5.86 -14.54
C ARG A 378 18.40 6.36 -13.54
N ASP A 379 17.20 6.68 -14.01
CA ASP A 379 16.13 7.20 -13.16
C ASP A 379 15.56 6.08 -12.30
N PHE A 380 15.33 4.90 -12.90
CA PHE A 380 14.93 3.71 -12.14
C PHE A 380 15.99 3.29 -11.13
N LEU A 381 17.28 3.32 -11.50
CA LEU A 381 18.38 3.04 -10.58
C LEU A 381 18.45 4.03 -9.42
N GLN A 382 18.07 5.29 -9.64
CA GLN A 382 17.97 6.27 -8.57
C GLN A 382 16.84 5.91 -7.58
N ILE A 383 15.69 5.45 -8.07
CA ILE A 383 14.61 4.91 -7.21
C ILE A 383 15.14 3.75 -6.36
N PHE A 384 15.76 2.75 -6.99
CA PHE A 384 16.31 1.59 -6.28
C PHE A 384 17.37 1.97 -5.26
N SER A 385 18.17 3.01 -5.52
CA SER A 385 19.19 3.49 -4.57
C SER A 385 18.59 3.96 -3.24
N HIS A 386 17.37 4.50 -3.25
CA HIS A 386 16.64 4.87 -2.04
C HIS A 386 16.01 3.64 -1.39
N LEU A 387 15.32 2.81 -2.19
CA LEU A 387 14.62 1.61 -1.69
C LEU A 387 15.58 0.60 -1.05
N HIS A 388 16.78 0.40 -1.60
CA HIS A 388 17.77 -0.54 -1.07
C HIS A 388 18.26 -0.19 0.33
N LYS A 389 18.25 1.09 0.73
CA LYS A 389 18.62 1.51 2.09
C LYS A 389 17.58 1.08 3.13
N LEU A 390 16.34 0.85 2.70
CA LEU A 390 15.26 0.40 3.56
C LEU A 390 15.24 -1.13 3.73
N VAL A 391 15.88 -1.90 2.85
CA VAL A 391 15.79 -3.37 2.90
C VAL A 391 16.23 -3.91 4.27
N ARG A 392 15.40 -4.77 4.86
CA ARG A 392 15.64 -5.50 6.11
C ARG A 392 15.42 -7.00 5.89
N PRO A 393 15.80 -7.89 6.84
CA PRO A 393 15.72 -9.33 6.64
C PRO A 393 14.31 -9.88 6.33
N ALA A 394 13.28 -9.35 6.98
CA ALA A 394 11.89 -9.80 6.91
C ALA A 394 10.96 -8.86 6.13
N GLY A 395 11.52 -7.90 5.37
CA GLY A 395 10.77 -7.01 4.49
C GLY A 395 11.42 -5.65 4.29
N ILE A 396 10.63 -4.66 3.88
CA ILE A 396 11.08 -3.28 3.67
C ILE A 396 10.13 -2.35 4.47
N PRO A 397 10.61 -1.57 5.45
CA PRO A 397 9.80 -0.59 6.14
C PRO A 397 9.33 0.51 5.20
N ARG A 398 8.24 1.21 5.54
CA ARG A 398 7.73 2.35 4.76
C ARG A 398 8.79 3.43 4.62
N TYR A 399 9.42 3.80 5.72
CA TYR A 399 10.54 4.73 5.78
C TYR A 399 11.26 4.49 7.12
N GLN A 400 12.48 5.02 7.26
CA GLN A 400 13.24 4.89 8.51
C GLN A 400 12.48 5.55 9.67
N HIS A 401 12.50 4.92 10.84
CA HIS A 401 11.81 5.41 12.04
C HIS A 401 10.27 5.38 11.98
N ASP A 402 9.70 4.54 11.11
CA ASP A 402 8.28 4.22 11.16
C ASP A 402 7.92 3.47 12.46
N ILE A 403 7.06 4.08 13.28
CA ILE A 403 6.62 3.51 14.56
C ILE A 403 5.19 2.98 14.52
N TYR A 404 4.49 3.13 13.40
CA TYR A 404 3.16 2.54 13.25
C TYR A 404 3.29 1.02 13.38
N MET A 405 2.54 0.36 14.27
CA MET A 405 2.61 -1.09 14.48
C MET A 405 3.98 -1.65 14.91
N ALA A 406 4.91 -0.80 15.38
CA ALA A 406 6.15 -1.29 15.99
C ALA A 406 5.84 -2.26 17.13
N GLY A 407 6.79 -3.13 17.50
CA GLY A 407 6.56 -4.30 18.36
C GLY A 407 5.69 -4.07 19.60
N LEU A 408 5.83 -2.92 20.28
CA LEU A 408 5.09 -2.61 21.50
C LEU A 408 3.88 -1.66 21.31
N TYR A 409 3.54 -1.33 20.06
CA TYR A 409 2.51 -0.37 19.70
C TYR A 409 1.12 -0.73 20.26
N TYR A 410 0.82 -2.02 20.38
CA TYR A 410 -0.49 -2.50 20.85
C TYR A 410 -0.64 -2.55 22.37
N PHE A 411 0.46 -2.43 23.12
CA PHE A 411 0.46 -2.57 24.59
C PHE A 411 0.36 -1.23 25.33
N GLN A 412 0.52 -0.12 24.62
CA GLN A 412 0.33 1.20 25.19
C GLN A 412 -1.08 1.36 25.76
N LEU A 413 -1.19 1.95 26.95
CA LEU A 413 -2.47 2.23 27.58
C LEU A 413 -2.37 3.54 28.37
N GLN A 414 -3.20 4.52 28.03
CA GLN A 414 -3.23 5.80 28.72
C GLN A 414 -3.62 5.60 30.18
N ALA A 415 -2.92 6.28 31.10
CA ALA A 415 -3.16 6.22 32.54
C ALA A 415 -3.03 4.82 33.19
N SER A 416 -2.25 3.91 32.59
CA SER A 416 -1.92 2.63 33.20
C SER A 416 -0.52 2.61 33.82
N GLU A 417 -0.46 2.26 35.10
CA GLU A 417 0.77 2.06 35.88
C GLU A 417 1.33 0.63 35.77
N GLU A 418 0.69 -0.23 34.97
CA GLU A 418 1.16 -1.59 34.74
C GLU A 418 2.54 -1.56 34.06
N GLU A 419 3.52 -2.28 34.64
CA GLU A 419 4.85 -2.41 34.07
C GLU A 419 4.84 -3.28 32.80
N VAL A 420 5.61 -2.86 31.80
CA VAL A 420 5.94 -3.67 30.64
C VAL A 420 6.83 -4.82 31.10
N VAL A 421 6.59 -6.00 30.52
CA VAL A 421 7.33 -7.23 30.85
C VAL A 421 8.82 -7.03 30.61
N ARG A 422 9.63 -7.42 31.62
CA ARG A 422 11.07 -7.11 31.71
C ARG A 422 11.87 -7.66 30.52
N GLU A 423 11.39 -8.71 29.89
CA GLU A 423 12.00 -9.32 28.71
C GLU A 423 12.05 -8.38 27.49
N PHE A 424 11.20 -7.34 27.44
CA PHE A 424 11.14 -6.42 26.29
C PHE A 424 11.92 -5.11 26.50
N VAL A 425 12.37 -4.83 27.73
CA VAL A 425 13.09 -3.60 28.10
C VAL A 425 14.55 -3.91 28.44
N GLU A 426 15.42 -2.90 28.35
CA GLU A 426 16.82 -3.04 28.75
C GLU A 426 16.97 -3.34 30.26
N PRO A 427 17.98 -4.12 30.69
CA PRO A 427 18.22 -4.40 32.09
C PRO A 427 18.34 -3.14 32.94
N GLY A 428 17.55 -3.07 34.02
CA GLY A 428 17.54 -1.91 34.94
C GLY A 428 16.61 -0.78 34.51
N LEU A 429 15.97 -0.87 33.34
CA LEU A 429 14.86 0.00 32.98
C LEU A 429 13.52 -0.61 33.44
N SER A 430 12.64 0.23 33.96
CA SER A 430 11.21 -0.06 34.11
C SER A 430 10.45 0.95 33.26
N LEU A 431 9.44 0.44 32.55
CA LEU A 431 8.58 1.23 31.68
C LEU A 431 7.13 0.84 31.96
N THR A 432 6.25 1.79 32.19
CA THR A 432 4.81 1.53 32.31
C THR A 432 4.12 1.57 30.95
N ARG A 433 2.93 0.98 30.85
CA ARG A 433 2.08 1.10 29.66
C ARG A 433 1.70 2.54 29.34
N HIS A 434 1.60 3.41 30.35
CA HIS A 434 1.41 4.85 30.13
C HIS A 434 2.64 5.50 29.49
N GLN A 435 3.85 5.18 29.95
CA GLN A 435 5.07 5.71 29.34
C GLN A 435 5.26 5.20 27.90
N LEU A 436 4.88 3.95 27.59
CA LEU A 436 4.76 3.49 26.20
C LEU A 436 3.82 4.39 25.40
N TRP A 437 2.64 4.72 25.95
CA TRP A 437 1.69 5.60 25.29
C TRP A 437 2.27 6.98 25.00
N GLU A 438 3.07 7.55 25.90
CA GLU A 438 3.76 8.83 25.68
C GLU A 438 4.84 8.75 24.59
N LEU A 439 5.48 7.60 24.41
CA LEU A 439 6.46 7.38 23.33
C LEU A 439 5.80 7.30 21.95
N TYR A 440 4.60 6.75 21.86
CA TYR A 440 3.83 6.67 20.62
C TYR A 440 2.94 7.90 20.38
N ASN A 441 2.60 8.67 21.42
CA ASN A 441 1.68 9.82 21.37
C ASN A 441 2.22 11.00 22.23
N PRO A 442 2.79 12.06 21.62
CA PRO A 442 3.02 12.25 20.18
C PRO A 442 4.09 11.28 19.68
N ARG A 443 4.06 10.87 18.41
CA ARG A 443 5.03 9.91 17.84
C ARG A 443 6.50 10.35 18.12
N GLN A 444 7.26 9.63 18.97
CA GLN A 444 8.66 9.94 19.34
C GLN A 444 9.65 8.83 18.90
N PRO A 445 9.87 8.64 17.59
CA PRO A 445 10.67 7.53 17.07
C PRO A 445 12.09 7.43 17.64
N HIS A 446 12.79 8.56 17.80
CA HIS A 446 14.17 8.56 18.28
C HIS A 446 14.26 8.04 19.72
N ARG A 447 13.30 8.42 20.58
CA ARG A 447 13.24 7.89 21.95
C ARG A 447 12.86 6.41 21.95
N LEU A 448 11.97 5.98 21.06
CA LEU A 448 11.64 4.56 20.92
C LEU A 448 12.89 3.74 20.58
N ALA A 449 13.75 4.25 19.69
CA ALA A 449 15.03 3.62 19.38
C ALA A 449 16.01 3.60 20.57
N GLU A 450 16.00 4.60 21.46
CA GLU A 450 16.80 4.60 22.70
C GLU A 450 16.37 3.46 23.65
N PHE A 451 15.07 3.15 23.74
CA PHE A 451 14.56 2.12 24.64
C PHE A 451 14.62 0.71 24.07
N PHE A 452 14.35 0.55 22.77
CA PHE A 452 14.18 -0.76 22.16
C PHE A 452 15.27 -1.10 21.15
N GLY A 453 16.12 -0.16 20.77
CA GLY A 453 17.15 -0.33 19.74
C GLY A 453 16.68 0.11 18.35
N GLU A 454 17.64 0.15 17.42
CA GLU A 454 17.39 0.55 16.03
C GLU A 454 16.89 -0.62 15.15
N ASN A 455 16.34 -0.26 13.98
CA ASN A 455 15.88 -1.20 12.96
C ASN A 455 14.75 -2.13 13.45
N LEU A 456 13.82 -1.57 14.22
CA LEU A 456 12.63 -2.24 14.74
C LEU A 456 11.31 -1.73 14.12
N GLU A 457 11.42 -0.96 13.04
CA GLU A 457 10.28 -0.61 12.21
C GLU A 457 9.61 -1.90 11.68
N PRO A 458 8.27 -1.91 11.53
CA PRO A 458 7.59 -2.96 10.78
C PRO A 458 8.24 -3.14 9.42
N GLN A 459 8.45 -4.39 9.04
CA GLN A 459 9.02 -4.74 7.75
C GLN A 459 7.87 -5.15 6.85
N TRP A 460 7.42 -4.20 6.01
CA TRP A 460 6.18 -4.35 5.26
C TRP A 460 6.33 -5.38 4.15
N ALA A 461 5.32 -6.23 4.02
CA ALA A 461 5.33 -7.36 3.10
C ALA A 461 4.99 -6.97 1.66
N ILE A 462 4.40 -5.80 1.47
CA ILE A 462 4.00 -5.28 0.16
C ILE A 462 5.19 -4.93 -0.74
N ALA A 463 6.29 -4.47 -0.17
CA ALA A 463 7.34 -3.85 -0.96
C ALA A 463 8.19 -4.89 -1.71
N ASP A 464 8.43 -6.07 -1.13
CA ASP A 464 9.16 -7.15 -1.80
C ASP A 464 8.51 -7.62 -3.12
N PRO A 465 7.20 -7.92 -3.20
CA PRO A 465 6.60 -8.31 -4.48
C PRO A 465 6.59 -7.16 -5.49
N VAL A 466 6.42 -5.90 -5.05
CA VAL A 466 6.56 -4.73 -5.94
C VAL A 466 7.98 -4.62 -6.49
N MET A 467 9.00 -4.84 -5.65
CA MET A 467 10.41 -4.86 -6.06
C MET A 467 10.71 -6.01 -7.02
N ALA A 468 10.13 -7.20 -6.80
CA ALA A 468 10.25 -8.32 -7.72
C ALA A 468 9.71 -7.97 -9.12
N LYS A 469 8.48 -7.46 -9.19
CA LYS A 469 7.86 -6.98 -10.44
C LYS A 469 8.72 -5.89 -11.10
N ALA A 470 9.19 -4.92 -10.33
CA ALA A 470 10.03 -3.83 -10.81
C ALA A 470 11.32 -4.36 -11.46
N TYR A 471 11.99 -5.31 -10.83
CA TYR A 471 13.21 -5.90 -11.39
C TYR A 471 12.95 -6.83 -12.58
N PHE A 472 11.82 -7.56 -12.64
CA PHE A 472 11.42 -8.27 -13.85
C PHE A 472 11.20 -7.30 -15.01
N MET A 473 10.54 -6.16 -14.77
CA MET A 473 10.41 -5.10 -15.76
C MET A 473 11.78 -4.56 -16.21
N MET A 474 12.69 -4.29 -15.27
CA MET A 474 14.05 -3.85 -15.59
C MET A 474 14.80 -4.87 -16.45
N TRP A 475 14.71 -6.16 -16.11
CA TRP A 475 15.32 -7.21 -16.91
C TRP A 475 14.70 -7.28 -18.31
N LYS A 476 13.37 -7.25 -18.45
CA LYS A 476 12.69 -7.22 -19.75
C LYS A 476 13.12 -6.02 -20.61
N ARG A 477 13.32 -4.86 -19.98
CA ARG A 477 13.67 -3.61 -20.67
C ARG A 477 15.15 -3.49 -21.03
N PHE A 478 16.05 -3.97 -20.15
CA PHE A 478 17.50 -3.71 -20.27
C PHE A 478 18.35 -4.97 -20.41
N SER A 479 17.76 -6.17 -20.29
CA SER A 479 18.40 -7.47 -20.48
C SER A 479 19.64 -7.74 -19.63
N LYS A 480 19.76 -7.10 -18.45
CA LYS A 480 20.85 -7.35 -17.50
C LYS A 480 20.49 -8.48 -16.53
N LEU A 481 21.39 -9.46 -16.42
CA LEU A 481 21.17 -10.65 -15.58
C LEU A 481 21.06 -10.30 -14.09
N GLU A 482 21.74 -9.25 -13.64
CA GLU A 482 21.65 -8.75 -12.26
C GLU A 482 20.22 -8.34 -11.87
N TYR A 483 19.44 -7.81 -12.81
CA TYR A 483 18.03 -7.48 -12.56
C TYR A 483 17.18 -8.73 -12.41
N ARG A 484 17.42 -9.75 -13.23
CA ARG A 484 16.74 -11.05 -13.05
C ARG A 484 17.05 -11.63 -11.68
N ALA A 485 18.32 -11.69 -11.29
CA ALA A 485 18.73 -12.22 -9.99
C ALA A 485 18.08 -11.45 -8.82
N LEU A 486 18.01 -10.12 -8.90
CA LEU A 486 17.31 -9.31 -7.90
C LEU A 486 15.80 -9.58 -7.88
N ALA A 487 15.15 -9.70 -9.04
CA ALA A 487 13.73 -10.04 -9.13
C ALA A 487 13.44 -11.39 -8.44
N GLU A 488 14.25 -12.40 -8.72
CA GLU A 488 14.15 -13.73 -8.12
C GLU A 488 14.31 -13.66 -6.60
N TRP A 489 15.30 -12.92 -6.10
CA TRP A 489 15.53 -12.76 -4.66
C TRP A 489 14.34 -12.09 -3.96
N TYR A 490 13.78 -11.03 -4.53
CA TYR A 490 12.62 -10.34 -3.96
C TYR A 490 11.35 -11.19 -4.02
N LEU A 491 11.17 -12.01 -5.06
CA LEU A 491 10.05 -12.96 -5.12
C LEU A 491 10.19 -14.05 -4.05
N LEU A 492 11.39 -14.60 -3.88
CA LEU A 492 11.68 -15.59 -2.83
C LEU A 492 11.45 -15.01 -1.42
N ARG A 493 11.85 -13.74 -1.20
CA ARG A 493 11.54 -13.01 0.04
C ARG A 493 10.03 -12.87 0.27
N SER A 494 9.27 -12.55 -0.77
CA SER A 494 7.80 -12.48 -0.70
C SER A 494 7.19 -13.82 -0.27
N TRP A 495 7.65 -14.95 -0.84
CA TRP A 495 7.20 -16.28 -0.39
C TRP A 495 7.65 -16.61 1.03
N GLY A 496 8.85 -16.14 1.43
CA GLY A 496 9.34 -16.27 2.79
C GLY A 496 8.42 -15.65 3.84
N MET A 497 7.59 -14.68 3.46
CA MET A 497 6.67 -14.01 4.38
C MET A 497 5.34 -14.73 4.61
N LEU A 498 5.02 -15.75 3.81
CA LEU A 498 3.79 -16.54 4.00
C LEU A 498 3.71 -17.04 5.43
N THR A 499 2.57 -16.83 6.09
CA THR A 499 2.41 -17.15 7.51
C THR A 499 2.70 -18.63 7.79
N ALA A 500 3.36 -18.88 8.92
CA ALA A 500 3.80 -20.20 9.34
C ALA A 500 2.63 -21.20 9.51
N GLN A 501 2.92 -22.49 9.39
CA GLN A 501 2.02 -23.54 9.84
C GLN A 501 2.27 -23.80 11.33
N ALA A 502 1.24 -23.69 12.17
CA ALA A 502 1.36 -24.08 13.58
C ALA A 502 1.21 -25.60 13.74
N PRO A 503 1.94 -26.23 14.69
CA PRO A 503 1.99 -27.69 14.84
C PRO A 503 0.69 -28.22 15.44
N ASP A 504 -0.10 -27.34 16.06
CA ASP A 504 -1.37 -27.63 16.72
C ASP A 504 -2.59 -27.26 15.87
N THR A 505 -2.41 -27.07 14.55
CA THR A 505 -3.42 -26.67 13.56
C THR A 505 -4.12 -25.33 13.79
N ARG A 506 -3.75 -24.57 14.84
CA ARG A 506 -4.42 -23.31 15.22
C ARG A 506 -3.78 -22.05 14.62
N GLY A 507 -2.86 -22.18 13.67
CA GLY A 507 -2.17 -21.07 12.98
C GLY A 507 -1.19 -20.27 13.86
N PRO A 508 -0.35 -19.41 13.27
CA PRO A 508 0.62 -18.60 14.02
C PRO A 508 -0.09 -17.46 14.75
N LEU A 509 0.61 -16.85 15.72
CA LEU A 509 0.12 -15.65 16.39
C LEU A 509 0.60 -14.40 15.66
N ALA A 510 -0.30 -13.43 15.56
CA ALA A 510 0.03 -12.05 15.28
C ALA A 510 0.70 -11.39 16.49
N VAL A 511 1.31 -10.22 16.26
CA VAL A 511 1.92 -9.40 17.33
C VAL A 511 0.92 -8.97 18.42
N ASP A 512 -0.37 -8.88 18.10
CA ASP A 512 -1.44 -8.60 19.07
C ASP A 512 -1.99 -9.87 19.74
N GLY A 513 -1.37 -11.03 19.51
CA GLY A 513 -1.71 -12.30 20.16
C GLY A 513 -2.87 -13.05 19.52
N GLU A 514 -3.44 -12.49 18.46
CA GLU A 514 -4.52 -13.13 17.71
C GLU A 514 -4.01 -14.25 16.81
N ARG A 515 -4.84 -15.26 16.58
CA ARG A 515 -4.52 -16.36 15.68
C ARG A 515 -4.72 -15.94 14.23
N LEU A 516 -3.79 -16.33 13.37
CA LEU A 516 -3.81 -16.04 11.95
C LEU A 516 -4.01 -17.30 11.10
N PRO A 517 -4.53 -17.17 9.88
CA PRO A 517 -4.51 -18.29 8.94
C PRO A 517 -3.07 -18.65 8.54
N THR A 518 -2.86 -19.91 8.16
CA THR A 518 -1.60 -20.40 7.59
C THR A 518 -1.51 -20.05 6.10
N GLY A 519 -0.31 -19.78 5.60
CA GLY A 519 -0.06 -19.62 4.16
C GLY A 519 -0.67 -18.36 3.55
N VAL A 520 -0.93 -17.32 4.36
CA VAL A 520 -1.43 -16.03 3.86
C VAL A 520 -0.39 -14.93 4.01
N MET A 521 -0.62 -13.79 3.35
CA MET A 521 0.29 -12.65 3.39
C MET A 521 -0.09 -11.67 4.51
N PRO A 522 0.84 -11.36 5.44
CA PRO A 522 0.62 -10.30 6.42
C PRO A 522 0.78 -8.91 5.78
N GLU A 523 0.32 -7.86 6.48
CA GLU A 523 0.68 -6.48 6.13
C GLU A 523 2.18 -6.21 6.36
N ALA A 524 2.70 -6.69 7.48
CA ALA A 524 4.10 -6.54 7.85
C ALA A 524 4.57 -7.67 8.78
N MET A 525 5.87 -7.93 8.74
CA MET A 525 6.59 -8.68 9.77
C MET A 525 7.14 -7.70 10.80
N ILE A 526 6.73 -7.86 12.05
CA ILE A 526 7.05 -6.98 13.16
C ILE A 526 8.25 -7.54 13.93
N PRO A 527 9.43 -6.90 13.88
CA PRO A 527 10.56 -7.29 14.68
C PRO A 527 10.35 -6.88 16.15
N ILE A 528 10.72 -7.77 17.07
CA ILE A 528 10.65 -7.52 18.52
C ILE A 528 11.94 -8.04 19.16
N LEU A 529 12.58 -7.24 20.02
CA LEU A 529 13.76 -7.67 20.76
C LEU A 529 13.37 -8.15 22.15
N VAL A 530 13.72 -9.40 22.44
CA VAL A 530 13.37 -10.06 23.70
C VAL A 530 14.63 -10.61 24.36
N LYS A 531 14.75 -10.47 25.69
CA LYS A 531 15.84 -11.08 26.44
C LYS A 531 15.72 -12.61 26.38
N ILE A 532 16.84 -13.29 26.16
CA ILE A 532 16.89 -14.75 26.24
C ILE A 532 16.88 -15.15 27.72
N PRO A 533 16.03 -16.10 28.16
CA PRO A 533 15.98 -16.49 29.56
C PRO A 533 17.35 -16.94 30.06
N ASN A 534 17.79 -16.39 31.19
CA ASN A 534 19.11 -16.65 31.79
C ASN A 534 20.33 -16.25 30.93
N SER A 535 20.18 -15.31 29.99
CA SER A 535 21.27 -14.74 29.21
C SER A 535 21.15 -13.21 29.15
N GLU A 536 22.28 -12.50 29.04
CA GLU A 536 22.30 -11.05 28.76
C GLU A 536 22.10 -10.74 27.27
N GLU A 537 22.05 -11.77 26.42
CA GLU A 537 21.78 -11.61 25.00
C GLU A 537 20.28 -11.39 24.72
N ARG A 538 20.01 -10.57 23.70
CA ARG A 538 18.65 -10.35 23.18
C ARG A 538 18.49 -11.11 21.86
N GLN A 539 17.36 -11.79 21.72
CA GLN A 539 16.93 -12.40 20.49
C GLN A 539 15.97 -11.47 19.76
N ARG A 540 16.16 -11.32 18.45
CA ARG A 540 15.17 -10.70 17.57
C ARG A 540 14.16 -11.75 17.16
N LEU A 541 12.89 -11.51 17.47
CA LEU A 541 11.76 -12.28 17.00
C LEU A 541 11.04 -11.53 15.89
N TYR A 542 10.40 -12.26 14.99
CA TYR A 542 9.52 -11.72 13.96
C TYR A 542 8.11 -12.28 14.16
N LEU A 543 7.12 -11.40 14.21
CA LEU A 543 5.71 -11.76 14.29
C LEU A 543 4.92 -11.06 13.18
N PRO A 544 3.99 -11.76 12.51
CA PRO A 544 3.10 -11.11 11.55
C PRO A 544 2.21 -10.06 12.24
N SER A 545 1.80 -9.06 11.47
CA SER A 545 0.86 -8.05 11.91
C SER A 545 -0.57 -8.60 12.10
N LYS A 546 -1.40 -7.83 12.82
CA LYS A 546 -2.80 -8.18 13.06
C LYS A 546 -3.69 -8.12 11.82
N ASN A 547 -3.37 -7.23 10.87
CA ASN A 547 -4.13 -7.02 9.64
C ASN A 547 -3.73 -8.08 8.59
N THR A 548 -3.95 -9.36 8.94
CA THR A 548 -3.52 -10.51 8.14
C THR A 548 -4.72 -11.44 7.92
N PRO A 549 -5.09 -11.76 6.67
CA PRO A 549 -4.44 -11.36 5.42
C PRO A 549 -4.74 -9.91 5.01
N LEU A 550 -3.74 -9.23 4.42
CA LEU A 550 -3.95 -7.96 3.72
C LEU A 550 -4.13 -8.22 2.21
N ASN A 551 -5.28 -7.83 1.67
CA ASN A 551 -5.63 -8.11 0.27
C ASN A 551 -4.69 -7.41 -0.71
N TRP A 552 -4.17 -6.23 -0.35
CA TRP A 552 -3.19 -5.51 -1.16
C TRP A 552 -1.90 -6.32 -1.33
N VAL A 553 -1.32 -6.87 -0.25
CA VAL A 553 -0.08 -7.67 -0.34
C VAL A 553 -0.29 -8.95 -1.14
N SER A 554 -1.41 -9.66 -0.91
CA SER A 554 -1.77 -10.83 -1.72
C SER A 554 -1.87 -10.50 -3.21
N SER A 555 -2.38 -9.32 -3.55
CA SER A 555 -2.51 -8.87 -4.94
C SER A 555 -1.16 -8.55 -5.57
N GLU A 556 -0.26 -7.86 -4.86
CA GLU A 556 1.10 -7.61 -5.38
C GLU A 556 1.89 -8.91 -5.57
N LEU A 557 1.72 -9.90 -4.69
CA LEU A 557 2.34 -11.21 -4.87
C LEU A 557 1.85 -11.92 -6.14
N ALA A 558 0.54 -11.87 -6.42
CA ALA A 558 -0.01 -12.43 -7.65
C ALA A 558 0.57 -11.74 -8.90
N ILE A 559 0.68 -10.41 -8.88
CA ILE A 559 1.26 -9.62 -9.97
C ILE A 559 2.74 -9.97 -10.18
N ALA A 560 3.50 -10.14 -9.10
CA ALA A 560 4.91 -10.55 -9.18
C ALA A 560 5.07 -11.97 -9.75
N GLN A 561 4.14 -12.88 -9.45
CA GLN A 561 4.13 -14.23 -9.99
C GLN A 561 3.72 -14.27 -11.47
N GLU A 562 2.74 -13.48 -11.89
CA GLU A 562 2.40 -13.32 -13.32
C GLU A 562 3.60 -12.77 -14.10
N ALA A 563 4.31 -11.78 -13.53
CA ALA A 563 5.54 -11.27 -14.14
C ALA A 563 6.60 -12.37 -14.33
N LEU A 564 6.72 -13.31 -13.38
CA LEU A 564 7.57 -14.49 -13.53
C LEU A 564 7.04 -15.45 -14.62
N GLU A 565 5.74 -15.74 -14.62
CA GLU A 565 5.11 -16.63 -15.61
C GLU A 565 5.25 -16.09 -17.03
N SER A 566 5.27 -14.77 -17.23
CA SER A 566 5.47 -14.13 -18.54
C SER A 566 6.87 -14.34 -19.15
N LEU A 567 7.74 -15.05 -18.45
CA LEU A 567 9.07 -15.42 -18.90
C LEU A 567 9.02 -16.85 -19.42
N ASP A 568 9.63 -17.08 -20.59
CA ASP A 568 9.56 -18.36 -21.31
C ASP A 568 9.97 -19.61 -20.49
N ASP A 569 10.69 -19.43 -19.38
CA ASP A 569 11.26 -20.50 -18.56
C ASP A 569 10.24 -21.26 -17.67
N TYR A 570 8.99 -20.78 -17.55
CA TYR A 570 8.02 -21.26 -16.53
C TYR A 570 6.65 -21.73 -17.09
N HIS A 571 6.51 -21.86 -18.41
CA HIS A 571 5.25 -22.24 -19.07
C HIS A 571 4.97 -23.75 -19.20
N ASP A 572 5.79 -24.63 -18.60
CA ASP A 572 5.68 -26.10 -18.73
C ASP A 572 5.08 -26.84 -17.52
#